data_AF-A0A134A951-F1
#
_entry.id   AF-A0A134A951-F1
#
_cell.length_a   1.000
_cell.length_b   1.000
_cell.length_c   1.000
_cell.angle_alpha   90.00
_cell.angle_beta   90.00
_cell.angle_gamma   90.00
#
_symmetry.space_group_name_H-M   'P 1'
#
loop_
_entity.id
_entity.type
_entity.pdbx_description
1 polymer ?
#
loop_
_entity_poly.entity_id
_entity_poly.type
_entity_poly.pdbx_seq_one_letter_code
_entity_poly.pdbx_strand_id
1 'polypeptide(L)'
;MTLDTGRGGLPQEGADVSQTSMTDELLRAEGLLVQGQAGQAQELLARLAEDAEEYIDRNCPTTDELQWFSFPTLFERLAYRRVEDDPRELRDVGEPLDRLYADLALACIHEGDYAMATEALKHAVRWNPMGCEYRLNLADLFRIDGNVQEFLALSYSVFERASDARHLARAFLNFVGYFVAQDKPLAAASALRAARRLDVRDDSLDAALDQAAGTDHDPDLVSDEQAGELLSAEGLPDGANAEVAVCLLMCATDAADLGQRDTAAQLTLRARDLVGEEAAMELFRLIRAEDEEGGDGNASSY
;
A
#
# COMPACT_ATOMS: atom_id res chain seq x y z
N MET A 1 -35.37 11.09 -45.88
CA MET A 1 -35.23 11.79 -44.58
C MET A 1 -35.32 10.69 -43.54
N THR A 2 -34.17 10.09 -43.29
CA THR A 2 -34.00 8.80 -42.60
C THR A 2 -33.14 9.12 -41.40
N LEU A 3 -33.72 8.98 -40.21
CA LEU A 3 -33.09 9.32 -38.94
C LEU A 3 -32.10 8.20 -38.58
N ASP A 4 -30.82 8.57 -38.56
CA ASP A 4 -29.70 7.75 -38.15
C ASP A 4 -29.62 7.78 -36.61
N THR A 5 -29.94 6.64 -35.99
CA THR A 5 -29.78 6.42 -34.55
C THR A 5 -28.34 6.02 -34.27
N GLY A 6 -27.47 7.01 -34.12
CA GLY A 6 -26.11 6.84 -33.66
C GLY A 6 -26.07 6.28 -32.24
N ARG A 7 -25.92 4.97 -32.10
CA ARG A 7 -25.37 4.33 -30.91
C ARG A 7 -23.93 4.81 -30.75
N GLY A 8 -23.71 5.84 -29.94
CA GLY A 8 -22.39 6.20 -29.44
C GLY A 8 -21.93 5.10 -28.48
N GLY A 9 -21.03 4.23 -28.96
CA GLY A 9 -20.42 3.19 -28.15
C GLY A 9 -19.68 3.79 -26.96
N LEU A 10 -19.84 3.15 -25.81
CA LEU A 10 -18.95 3.29 -24.66
C LEU A 10 -17.52 2.97 -25.13
N PRO A 11 -16.50 3.71 -24.70
CA PRO A 11 -15.12 3.39 -25.05
C PRO A 11 -14.79 2.01 -24.48
N GLN A 12 -14.55 1.05 -25.38
CA GLN A 12 -13.83 -0.16 -25.05
C GLN A 12 -12.36 0.21 -24.92
N GLU A 13 -11.89 0.37 -23.68
CA GLU A 13 -10.47 0.34 -23.39
C GLU A 13 -10.22 -0.77 -22.38
N GLY A 14 -9.93 -1.96 -22.93
CA GLY A 14 -8.85 -2.74 -22.35
C GLY A 14 -7.59 -1.91 -22.59
N ALA A 15 -7.17 -1.16 -21.57
CA ALA A 15 -5.88 -0.50 -21.58
C ALA A 15 -4.81 -1.58 -21.59
N ASP A 16 -4.37 -1.92 -22.81
CA ASP A 16 -3.01 -2.40 -23.02
C ASP A 16 -2.10 -1.43 -22.26
N VAL A 17 -1.33 -1.95 -21.30
CA VAL A 17 -0.33 -1.15 -20.58
C VAL A 17 0.65 -0.71 -21.65
N SER A 18 0.40 0.46 -22.25
CA SER A 18 1.27 1.07 -23.24
C SER A 18 2.60 1.28 -22.54
N GLN A 19 3.57 0.39 -22.76
CA GLN A 19 4.93 0.52 -22.24
C GLN A 19 5.42 1.92 -22.60
N THR A 20 5.52 2.78 -21.58
CA THR A 20 6.06 4.12 -21.74
C THR A 20 7.58 4.01 -21.86
N SER A 21 8.23 5.01 -22.47
CA SER A 21 9.69 5.08 -22.49
C SER A 21 10.28 5.02 -21.07
N MET A 22 9.54 5.49 -20.05
CA MET A 22 9.96 5.41 -18.65
C MET A 22 9.94 3.97 -18.14
N THR A 23 8.87 3.21 -18.43
CA THR A 23 8.75 1.81 -17.97
C THR A 23 9.93 0.95 -18.44
N ASP A 24 10.38 1.13 -19.69
CA ASP A 24 11.53 0.39 -20.24
C ASP A 24 12.86 0.80 -19.56
N GLU A 25 13.05 2.09 -19.28
CA GLU A 25 14.25 2.56 -18.58
C GLU A 25 14.27 2.15 -17.11
N LEU A 26 13.11 2.04 -16.44
CA LEU A 26 13.00 1.48 -15.09
C LEU A 26 13.40 0.00 -15.08
N LEU A 27 12.87 -0.81 -16.00
CA LEU A 27 13.28 -2.21 -16.14
C LEU A 27 14.78 -2.37 -16.38
N ARG A 28 15.37 -1.44 -17.14
CA ARG A 28 16.82 -1.40 -17.33
C ARG A 28 17.57 -1.07 -16.04
N ALA A 29 17.11 -0.08 -15.28
CA ALA A 29 17.71 0.31 -14.01
C ALA A 29 17.64 -0.84 -12.98
N GLU A 30 16.50 -1.51 -12.87
CA GLU A 30 16.34 -2.72 -12.04
C GLU A 30 17.31 -3.83 -12.47
N GLY A 31 17.47 -4.03 -13.78
CA GLY A 31 18.46 -4.95 -14.33
C GLY A 31 19.90 -4.61 -13.92
N LEU A 32 20.26 -3.33 -13.83
CA LEU A 32 21.56 -2.86 -13.33
C LEU A 32 21.71 -3.14 -11.82
N LEU A 33 20.67 -2.90 -11.02
CA LEU A 33 20.67 -3.20 -9.58
C LEU A 33 20.89 -4.70 -9.32
N VAL A 34 20.19 -5.57 -10.04
CA VAL A 34 20.37 -7.04 -9.94
C VAL A 34 21.80 -7.46 -10.29
N GLN A 35 22.48 -6.73 -11.18
CA GLN A 35 23.88 -6.99 -11.57
C GLN A 35 24.90 -6.36 -10.61
N GLY A 36 24.45 -5.72 -9.52
CA GLY A 36 25.32 -5.02 -8.57
C GLY A 36 25.92 -3.73 -9.13
N GLN A 37 25.31 -3.15 -10.17
CA GLN A 37 25.75 -1.92 -10.83
C GLN A 37 24.94 -0.71 -10.32
N ALA A 38 24.85 -0.55 -8.99
CA ALA A 38 24.00 0.44 -8.36
C ALA A 38 24.35 1.88 -8.75
N GLY A 39 25.62 2.25 -8.86
CA GLY A 39 26.02 3.58 -9.35
C GLY A 39 25.50 3.90 -10.76
N GLN A 40 25.50 2.93 -11.69
CA GLN A 40 24.93 3.13 -13.03
C GLN A 40 23.40 3.24 -12.99
N ALA A 41 22.74 2.45 -12.12
CA ALA A 41 21.31 2.57 -11.90
C ALA A 41 20.95 3.95 -11.33
N GLN A 42 21.68 4.41 -10.32
CA GLN A 42 21.48 5.73 -9.71
C GLN A 42 21.66 6.85 -10.73
N GLU A 43 22.70 6.83 -11.57
CA GLU A 43 22.91 7.83 -12.63
C GLU A 43 21.80 7.84 -13.69
N LEU A 44 21.22 6.68 -14.02
CA LEU A 44 20.08 6.58 -14.92
C LEU A 44 18.82 7.14 -14.27
N LEU A 45 18.49 6.65 -13.08
CA LEU A 45 17.27 6.99 -12.34
C LEU A 45 17.24 8.47 -11.92
N ALA A 46 18.39 9.04 -11.54
CA ALA A 46 18.47 10.46 -11.20
C ALA A 46 18.18 11.37 -12.40
N ARG A 47 18.65 10.99 -13.60
CA ARG A 47 18.32 11.71 -14.84
C ARG A 47 16.85 11.59 -15.20
N LEU A 48 16.28 10.39 -15.08
CA LEU A 48 14.84 10.18 -15.29
C LEU A 48 14.01 11.01 -14.31
N ALA A 49 14.43 11.11 -13.05
CA ALA A 49 13.78 11.95 -12.04
C ALA A 49 13.87 13.44 -12.39
N GLU A 50 15.02 13.93 -12.84
CA GLU A 50 15.18 15.32 -13.29
C GLU A 50 14.25 15.64 -14.47
N ASP A 51 14.23 14.78 -15.49
CA ASP A 51 13.33 14.91 -16.65
C ASP A 51 11.85 14.85 -16.22
N ALA A 52 11.51 13.98 -15.27
CA ALA A 52 10.16 13.85 -14.73
C ALA A 52 9.72 15.12 -14.00
N GLU A 53 10.57 15.70 -13.14
CA GLU A 53 10.25 16.94 -12.41
C GLU A 53 10.05 18.12 -13.38
N GLU A 54 10.84 18.23 -14.46
CA GLU A 54 10.59 19.23 -15.51
C GLU A 54 9.23 19.04 -16.19
N TYR A 55 8.81 17.78 -16.41
CA TYR A 55 7.49 17.47 -16.96
C TYR A 55 6.37 17.80 -15.96
N ILE A 56 6.51 17.40 -14.71
CA ILE A 56 5.53 17.60 -13.62
C ILE A 56 5.26 19.09 -13.43
N ASP A 57 6.31 19.91 -13.33
CA ASP A 57 6.21 21.36 -13.14
C ASP A 57 5.41 22.05 -14.25
N ARG A 58 5.48 21.51 -15.47
CA ARG A 58 4.80 22.06 -16.65
C ARG A 58 3.38 21.55 -16.84
N ASN A 59 3.13 20.28 -16.51
CA ASN A 59 1.93 19.56 -16.94
C ASN A 59 1.01 19.11 -15.80
N CYS A 60 1.49 19.11 -14.57
CA CYS A 60 0.75 18.57 -13.41
C CYS A 60 0.52 19.63 -12.32
N PRO A 61 -0.14 20.77 -12.61
CA PRO A 61 -0.42 21.78 -11.61
C PRO A 61 -1.31 21.20 -10.50
N THR A 62 -0.87 21.33 -9.26
CA THR A 62 -1.66 21.01 -8.06
C THR A 62 -2.35 22.27 -7.54
N THR A 63 -3.62 22.14 -7.16
CA THR A 63 -4.42 23.22 -6.58
C THR A 63 -5.24 22.69 -5.40
N ASP A 64 -5.97 23.57 -4.72
CA ASP A 64 -6.92 23.19 -3.67
C ASP A 64 -8.07 22.31 -4.19
N GLU A 65 -8.25 22.19 -5.52
CA GLU A 65 -9.30 21.40 -6.17
C GLU A 65 -8.75 20.21 -6.97
N LEU A 66 -7.43 20.11 -7.20
CA LEU A 66 -6.84 19.14 -8.12
C LEU A 66 -5.51 18.58 -7.58
N GLN A 67 -5.39 17.26 -7.55
CA GLN A 67 -4.20 16.54 -7.13
C GLN A 67 -3.82 15.43 -8.12
N TRP A 68 -2.52 15.24 -8.34
CA TRP A 68 -1.97 14.22 -9.25
C TRP A 68 -1.29 13.11 -8.47
N PHE A 69 -1.48 11.87 -8.90
CA PHE A 69 -0.93 10.65 -8.32
C PHE A 69 -0.45 9.67 -9.39
N SER A 70 0.35 8.69 -8.95
CA SER A 70 0.81 7.54 -9.73
C SER A 70 0.31 6.27 -9.05
N PHE A 71 -1.00 6.00 -9.14
CA PHE A 71 -1.57 4.78 -8.58
C PHE A 71 -1.44 3.64 -9.60
N PRO A 72 -0.75 2.53 -9.27
CA PRO A 72 -0.53 1.46 -10.24
C PRO A 72 -1.81 0.68 -10.57
N THR A 73 -2.83 0.72 -9.71
CA THR A 73 -4.11 0.06 -9.93
C THR A 73 -5.29 0.93 -9.51
N LEU A 74 -6.48 0.59 -10.02
CA LEU A 74 -7.75 1.20 -9.60
C LEU A 74 -8.02 1.00 -8.10
N PHE A 75 -7.52 -0.10 -7.53
CA PHE A 75 -7.65 -0.39 -6.11
C PHE A 75 -6.96 0.68 -5.26
N GLU A 76 -5.69 1.06 -5.54
CA GLU A 76 -5.02 2.08 -4.72
C GLU A 76 -5.75 3.43 -4.80
N ARG A 77 -6.24 3.80 -5.99
CA ARG A 77 -7.02 5.04 -6.14
C ARG A 77 -8.32 5.02 -5.33
N LEU A 78 -9.04 3.89 -5.33
CA LEU A 78 -10.27 3.71 -4.55
C LEU A 78 -9.98 3.73 -3.04
N ALA A 79 -8.94 3.00 -2.61
CA ALA A 79 -8.52 2.96 -1.21
C ALA A 79 -8.12 4.36 -0.72
N TYR A 80 -7.37 5.12 -1.53
CA TYR A 80 -6.98 6.49 -1.21
C TYR A 80 -8.19 7.40 -0.99
N ARG A 81 -9.17 7.36 -1.90
CA ARG A 81 -10.41 8.12 -1.76
C ARG A 81 -11.13 7.83 -0.44
N ARG A 82 -11.21 6.56 -0.04
CA ARG A 82 -11.93 6.16 1.18
C ARG A 82 -11.16 6.45 2.46
N VAL A 83 -9.84 6.28 2.45
CA VAL A 83 -9.01 6.45 3.65
C VAL A 83 -8.71 7.92 3.92
N GLU A 84 -8.41 8.71 2.89
CA GLU A 84 -7.97 10.10 3.07
C GLU A 84 -9.12 11.12 2.99
N ASP A 85 -10.29 10.71 2.48
CA ASP A 85 -11.43 11.60 2.20
C ASP A 85 -11.02 12.86 1.41
N ASP A 86 -10.08 12.70 0.45
CA ASP A 86 -9.55 13.83 -0.32
C ASP A 86 -10.66 14.41 -1.21
N PRO A 87 -11.08 15.67 -0.98
CA PRO A 87 -12.19 16.28 -1.71
C PRO A 87 -11.79 16.70 -3.13
N ARG A 88 -10.50 16.67 -3.46
CA ARG A 88 -9.97 17.13 -4.75
C ARG A 88 -10.30 16.17 -5.87
N GLU A 89 -10.28 16.70 -7.08
CA GLU A 89 -10.19 15.88 -8.28
C GLU A 89 -8.84 15.14 -8.28
N LEU A 90 -8.89 13.81 -8.34
CA LEU A 90 -7.70 12.97 -8.41
C LEU A 90 -7.40 12.61 -9.86
N ARG A 91 -6.23 13.02 -10.35
CA ARG A 91 -5.75 12.68 -11.70
C ARG A 91 -4.55 11.75 -11.66
N ASP A 92 -4.52 10.89 -12.66
CA ASP A 92 -3.39 10.03 -12.96
C ASP A 92 -2.35 10.83 -13.77
N VAL A 93 -1.10 10.78 -13.33
CA VAL A 93 0.04 11.39 -14.03
C VAL A 93 0.41 10.64 -15.32
N GLY A 94 0.01 9.37 -15.43
CA GLY A 94 0.22 8.52 -16.61
C GLY A 94 1.59 7.86 -16.71
N GLU A 95 2.48 8.12 -15.74
CA GLU A 95 3.82 7.54 -15.65
C GLU A 95 4.05 6.98 -14.23
N PRO A 96 4.82 5.89 -14.07
CA PRO A 96 5.02 5.20 -12.80
C PRO A 96 6.03 5.94 -11.89
N LEU A 97 5.71 7.18 -11.51
CA LEU A 97 6.61 8.05 -10.76
C LEU A 97 6.93 7.51 -9.36
N ASP A 98 5.98 6.85 -8.72
CA ASP A 98 6.21 6.19 -7.44
C ASP A 98 7.28 5.10 -7.54
N ARG A 99 7.24 4.27 -8.60
CA ARG A 99 8.27 3.26 -8.89
C ARG A 99 9.62 3.89 -9.23
N LEU A 100 9.64 4.93 -10.07
CA LEU A 100 10.88 5.67 -10.39
C LEU A 100 11.61 6.11 -9.13
N TYR A 101 10.89 6.74 -8.21
CA TYR A 101 11.46 7.22 -6.97
C TYR A 101 11.82 6.11 -5.99
N ALA A 102 11.06 5.01 -5.96
CA ALA A 102 11.42 3.83 -5.16
C ALA A 102 12.71 3.16 -5.65
N ASP A 103 12.86 2.98 -6.97
CA ASP A 103 14.05 2.40 -7.58
C ASP A 103 15.27 3.31 -7.37
N LEU A 104 15.09 4.63 -7.49
CA LEU A 104 16.15 5.61 -7.21
C LEU A 104 16.63 5.50 -5.78
N ALA A 105 15.69 5.41 -4.82
CA ALA A 105 16.04 5.26 -3.42
C ALA A 105 16.80 3.96 -3.15
N LEU A 106 16.39 2.84 -3.76
CA LEU A 106 17.10 1.58 -3.66
C LEU A 106 18.53 1.70 -4.20
N ALA A 107 18.72 2.32 -5.36
CA ALA A 107 20.05 2.56 -5.93
C ALA A 107 20.93 3.41 -5.00
N CYS A 108 20.39 4.49 -4.43
CA CYS A 108 21.09 5.34 -3.47
C CYS A 108 21.45 4.59 -2.18
N ILE A 109 20.57 3.71 -1.67
CA ILE A 109 20.87 2.86 -0.51
C ILE A 109 22.07 1.96 -0.79
N HIS A 110 22.13 1.34 -1.97
CA HIS A 110 23.25 0.49 -2.36
C HIS A 110 24.58 1.24 -2.47
N GLU A 111 24.56 2.52 -2.87
CA GLU A 111 25.75 3.39 -2.92
C GLU A 111 26.05 4.07 -1.57
N GLY A 112 25.19 3.89 -0.56
CA GLY A 112 25.34 4.48 0.77
C GLY A 112 24.91 5.96 0.87
N ASP A 113 24.22 6.49 -0.14
CA ASP A 113 23.64 7.84 -0.14
C ASP A 113 22.24 7.84 0.49
N TYR A 114 22.21 7.67 1.82
CA TYR A 114 20.94 7.64 2.56
C TYR A 114 20.17 8.97 2.54
N ALA A 115 20.86 10.09 2.32
CA ALA A 115 20.22 11.40 2.20
C ALA A 115 19.39 11.48 0.93
N MET A 116 19.97 11.11 -0.22
CA MET A 116 19.24 11.06 -1.48
C MET A 116 18.15 9.99 -1.47
N ALA A 117 18.40 8.84 -0.85
CA ALA A 117 17.39 7.79 -0.69
C ALA A 117 16.16 8.24 0.11
N THR A 118 16.38 9.04 1.17
CA THR A 118 15.31 9.60 2.00
C THR A 118 14.42 10.53 1.19
N GLU A 119 15.01 11.44 0.40
CA GLU A 119 14.23 12.34 -0.45
C GLU A 119 13.49 11.58 -1.54
N ALA A 120 14.14 10.63 -2.23
CA ALA A 120 13.48 9.79 -3.21
C ALA A 120 12.28 9.02 -2.61
N LEU A 121 12.40 8.41 -1.43
CA LEU A 121 11.26 7.73 -0.79
C LEU A 121 10.13 8.69 -0.37
N LYS A 122 10.43 9.93 0.02
CA LYS A 122 9.38 10.95 0.25
C LYS A 122 8.60 11.22 -1.04
N HIS A 123 9.28 11.33 -2.18
CA HIS A 123 8.63 11.45 -3.48
C HIS A 123 7.79 10.21 -3.81
N ALA A 124 8.31 9.00 -3.59
CA ALA A 124 7.56 7.75 -3.82
C ALA A 124 6.27 7.70 -3.00
N VAL A 125 6.33 8.02 -1.70
CA VAL A 125 5.15 8.10 -0.81
C VAL A 125 4.17 9.18 -1.27
N ARG A 126 4.67 10.34 -1.73
CA ARG A 126 3.82 11.42 -2.26
C ARG A 126 3.09 11.01 -3.53
N TRP A 127 3.75 10.29 -4.42
CA TRP A 127 3.17 9.85 -5.70
C TRP A 127 2.19 8.69 -5.55
N ASN A 128 2.46 7.77 -4.63
CA ASN A 128 1.55 6.70 -4.28
C ASN A 128 1.39 6.59 -2.76
N PRO A 129 0.45 7.37 -2.18
CA PRO A 129 0.18 7.29 -0.76
C PRO A 129 -0.50 5.98 -0.33
N MET A 130 -0.77 5.00 -1.19
CA MET A 130 -1.21 3.66 -0.73
C MET A 130 -0.07 2.63 -0.76
N GLY A 131 1.09 2.98 -1.34
CA GLY A 131 2.31 2.18 -1.33
C GLY A 131 2.92 2.10 0.07
N CYS A 132 2.52 1.09 0.86
CA CYS A 132 2.99 0.91 2.23
C CYS A 132 4.48 0.49 2.31
N GLU A 133 4.99 -0.20 1.29
CA GLU A 133 6.40 -0.56 1.20
C GLU A 133 7.31 0.68 1.25
N TYR A 134 6.97 1.73 0.49
CA TYR A 134 7.74 2.98 0.44
C TYR A 134 7.79 3.66 1.82
N ARG A 135 6.69 3.63 2.56
CA ARG A 135 6.64 4.16 3.94
C ARG A 135 7.50 3.38 4.89
N LEU A 136 7.46 2.05 4.83
CA LEU A 136 8.24 1.19 5.71
C LEU A 136 9.73 1.31 5.40
N ASN A 137 10.10 1.42 4.12
CA ASN A 137 11.48 1.66 3.71
C ASN A 137 11.96 3.06 4.15
N LEU A 138 11.11 4.08 4.06
CA LEU A 138 11.41 5.42 4.58
C LEU A 138 11.54 5.42 6.10
N ALA A 139 10.69 4.66 6.80
CA ALA A 139 10.75 4.50 8.24
C ALA A 139 12.10 3.91 8.67
N ASP A 140 12.62 2.92 7.93
CA ASP A 140 13.95 2.36 8.21
C ASP A 140 15.07 3.38 8.07
N LEU A 141 15.02 4.28 7.10
CA LEU A 141 16.00 5.36 6.98
C LEU A 141 15.93 6.32 8.16
N PHE A 142 14.72 6.70 8.61
CA PHE A 142 14.57 7.52 9.82
C PHE A 142 15.02 6.81 11.09
N ARG A 143 14.84 5.49 11.18
CA ARG A 143 15.37 4.67 12.28
C ARG A 143 16.90 4.70 12.29
N ILE A 144 17.54 4.58 11.12
CA ILE A 144 19.00 4.67 10.97
C ILE A 144 19.52 6.05 11.39
N ASP A 145 18.81 7.12 11.03
CA ASP A 145 19.14 8.51 11.41
C ASP A 145 18.84 8.82 12.89
N GLY A 146 18.22 7.88 13.62
CA GLY A 146 17.83 8.06 15.03
C GLY A 146 16.58 8.93 15.22
N ASN A 147 15.86 9.27 14.15
CA ASN A 147 14.58 9.97 14.21
C ASN A 147 13.44 8.98 14.51
N VAL A 148 13.35 8.59 15.78
CA VAL A 148 12.34 7.63 16.26
C VAL A 148 10.91 8.12 16.03
N GLN A 149 10.67 9.45 16.10
CA GLN A 149 9.34 10.01 15.90
C GLN A 149 8.83 9.74 14.48
N GLU A 150 9.61 10.06 13.46
CA GLU A 150 9.22 9.82 12.06
C GLU A 150 9.16 8.32 11.74
N PHE A 151 10.09 7.52 12.27
CA PHE A 151 10.04 6.06 12.16
C PHE A 151 8.71 5.48 12.65
N LEU A 152 8.26 5.88 13.84
CA LEU A 152 7.00 5.39 14.40
C LEU A 152 5.78 5.96 13.68
N ALA A 153 5.81 7.24 13.29
CA ALA A 153 4.71 7.87 12.54
C ALA A 153 4.46 7.17 11.20
N LEU A 154 5.52 6.90 10.44
CA LEU A 154 5.43 6.17 9.18
C LEU A 154 4.96 4.73 9.40
N SER A 155 5.52 4.03 10.40
CA SER A 155 5.10 2.67 10.74
C SER A 155 3.63 2.62 11.15
N TYR A 156 3.15 3.59 11.93
CA TYR A 156 1.75 3.72 12.32
C TYR A 156 0.83 3.92 11.11
N SER A 157 1.21 4.81 10.21
CA SER A 157 0.38 5.16 9.04
C SER A 157 0.08 3.97 8.11
N VAL A 158 0.84 2.88 8.22
CA VAL A 158 0.59 1.63 7.49
C VAL A 158 -0.72 0.96 7.92
N PHE A 159 -1.11 1.04 9.20
CA PHE A 159 -2.33 0.38 9.68
C PHE A 159 -3.60 0.85 8.98
N GLU A 160 -3.64 2.13 8.59
CA GLU A 160 -4.78 2.72 7.88
C GLU A 160 -4.87 2.30 6.41
N ARG A 161 -3.75 1.85 5.81
CA ARG A 161 -3.56 1.80 4.35
C ARG A 161 -3.10 0.44 3.82
N ALA A 162 -2.64 -0.45 4.70
CA ALA A 162 -2.01 -1.69 4.29
C ALA A 162 -2.99 -2.60 3.54
N SER A 163 -2.58 -2.94 2.33
CA SER A 163 -3.31 -3.83 1.42
C SER A 163 -2.60 -5.17 1.20
N ASP A 164 -1.55 -5.42 1.97
CA ASP A 164 -0.76 -6.65 2.04
C ASP A 164 -0.44 -6.90 3.50
N ALA A 165 -0.79 -8.10 3.99
CA ALA A 165 -0.60 -8.50 5.38
C ALA A 165 0.87 -8.47 5.81
N ARG A 166 1.83 -8.62 4.88
CA ARG A 166 3.27 -8.53 5.18
C ARG A 166 3.67 -7.13 5.61
N HIS A 167 3.04 -6.09 5.06
CA HIS A 167 3.28 -4.71 5.49
C HIS A 167 2.73 -4.46 6.89
N LEU A 168 1.57 -5.02 7.23
CA LEU A 168 1.04 -4.97 8.60
C LEU A 168 1.93 -5.70 9.59
N ALA A 169 2.40 -6.90 9.24
CA ALA A 169 3.32 -7.66 10.08
C ALA A 169 4.59 -6.85 10.36
N ARG A 170 5.21 -6.26 9.33
CA ARG A 170 6.39 -5.38 9.49
C ARG A 170 6.09 -4.15 10.34
N ALA A 171 4.93 -3.51 10.18
CA ALA A 171 4.51 -2.39 11.03
C ALA A 171 4.38 -2.81 12.50
N PHE A 172 3.73 -3.94 12.80
CA PHE A 172 3.68 -4.48 14.16
C PHE A 172 5.08 -4.77 14.72
N LEU A 173 5.98 -5.39 13.94
CA LEU A 173 7.36 -5.67 14.37
C LEU A 173 8.15 -4.39 14.69
N ASN A 174 7.93 -3.31 13.95
CA ASN A 174 8.52 -2.00 14.28
C ASN A 174 8.09 -1.54 15.69
N PHE A 175 6.81 -1.74 16.04
CA PHE A 175 6.31 -1.43 17.39
C PHE A 175 6.77 -2.43 18.45
N VAL A 176 6.96 -3.72 18.13
CA VAL A 176 7.58 -4.70 19.04
C VAL A 176 8.96 -4.21 19.47
N GLY A 177 9.83 -3.86 18.52
CA GLY A 177 11.16 -3.35 18.81
C GLY A 177 11.13 -2.07 19.66
N TYR A 178 10.18 -1.18 19.40
CA TYR A 178 9.97 0.02 20.21
C TYR A 178 9.52 -0.31 21.65
N PHE A 179 8.51 -1.17 21.83
CA PHE A 179 8.00 -1.51 23.15
C PHE A 179 9.02 -2.25 24.01
N VAL A 180 9.83 -3.14 23.43
CA VAL A 180 10.95 -3.77 24.13
C VAL A 180 11.95 -2.71 24.60
N ALA A 181 12.30 -1.74 23.75
CA ALA A 181 13.20 -0.65 24.13
C ALA A 181 12.62 0.28 25.22
N GLN A 182 11.30 0.35 25.35
CA GLN A 182 10.59 1.14 26.37
C GLN A 182 10.26 0.34 27.65
N ASP A 183 10.75 -0.90 27.80
CA ASP A 183 10.44 -1.77 28.94
C ASP A 183 8.92 -2.02 29.10
N LYS A 184 8.22 -2.18 27.97
CA LYS A 184 6.77 -2.48 27.89
C LYS A 184 6.52 -3.90 27.34
N PRO A 185 6.89 -4.97 28.07
CA PRO A 185 6.90 -6.33 27.53
C PRO A 185 5.52 -6.86 27.13
N LEU A 186 4.45 -6.50 27.84
CA LEU A 186 3.09 -6.93 27.46
C LEU A 186 2.56 -6.23 26.20
N ALA A 187 2.96 -4.98 25.93
CA ALA A 187 2.62 -4.31 24.68
C ALA A 187 3.39 -4.94 23.50
N ALA A 188 4.67 -5.28 23.71
CA ALA A 188 5.47 -6.04 22.75
C ALA A 188 4.86 -7.42 22.45
N ALA A 189 4.49 -8.18 23.48
CA ALA A 189 3.78 -9.47 23.33
C ALA A 189 2.49 -9.32 22.52
N SER A 190 1.72 -8.25 22.78
CA SER A 190 0.46 -7.98 22.10
C SER A 190 0.65 -7.63 20.63
N ALA A 191 1.63 -6.79 20.29
CA ALA A 191 1.96 -6.46 18.91
C ALA A 191 2.48 -7.69 18.15
N LEU A 192 3.31 -8.51 18.79
CA LEU A 192 3.84 -9.73 18.19
C LEU A 192 2.74 -10.79 17.98
N ARG A 193 1.78 -10.88 18.91
CA ARG A 193 0.59 -11.71 18.78
C ARG A 193 -0.29 -11.25 17.61
N ALA A 194 -0.51 -9.95 17.45
CA ALA A 194 -1.25 -9.40 16.32
C ALA A 194 -0.55 -9.69 14.99
N ALA A 195 0.78 -9.52 14.92
CA ALA A 195 1.57 -9.90 13.75
C ALA A 195 1.44 -11.39 13.41
N ARG A 196 1.55 -12.27 14.41
CA ARG A 196 1.41 -13.73 14.24
C ARG A 196 0.03 -14.14 13.69
N ARG A 197 -1.03 -13.42 14.06
CA ARG A 197 -2.40 -13.69 13.59
C ARG A 197 -2.60 -13.44 12.10
N LEU A 198 -1.74 -12.64 11.47
CA LEU A 198 -1.79 -12.38 10.03
C LEU A 198 -1.36 -13.60 9.18
N ASP A 199 -0.77 -14.63 9.81
CA ASP A 199 -0.37 -15.88 9.17
C ASP A 199 0.49 -15.69 7.90
N VAL A 200 1.33 -14.65 7.91
CA VAL A 200 2.25 -14.36 6.81
C VAL A 200 3.55 -15.14 6.97
N ARG A 201 4.12 -15.58 5.84
CA ARG A 201 5.47 -16.14 5.82
C ARG A 201 6.47 -14.99 5.70
N ASP A 202 7.15 -14.70 6.80
CA ASP A 202 8.15 -13.64 6.87
C ASP A 202 9.27 -14.02 7.84
N ASP A 203 10.51 -14.08 7.34
CA ASP A 203 11.67 -14.51 8.13
C ASP A 203 11.93 -13.58 9.34
N SER A 204 11.56 -12.30 9.25
CA SER A 204 11.74 -11.35 10.34
C SER A 204 10.70 -11.57 11.44
N LEU A 205 9.47 -11.92 11.07
CA LEU A 205 8.43 -12.32 12.01
C LEU A 205 8.80 -13.63 12.72
N ASP A 206 9.25 -14.63 11.97
CA ASP A 206 9.70 -15.91 12.54
C ASP A 206 10.85 -15.70 13.52
N ALA A 207 11.85 -14.90 13.14
CA ALA A 207 12.97 -14.57 14.03
C ALA A 207 12.54 -13.80 15.29
N ALA A 208 11.56 -12.90 15.19
CA ALA A 208 11.04 -12.16 16.33
C ALA A 208 10.25 -13.07 17.29
N LEU A 209 9.46 -14.01 16.76
CA LEU A 209 8.74 -15.02 17.54
C LEU A 209 9.70 -15.94 18.30
N ASP A 210 10.73 -16.43 17.61
CA ASP A 210 11.77 -17.27 18.22
C ASP A 210 12.54 -16.54 19.33
N GLN A 211 12.82 -15.25 19.15
CA GLN A 211 13.50 -14.42 20.16
C GLN A 211 12.63 -14.14 21.38
N ALA A 212 11.32 -13.96 21.19
CA ALA A 212 10.37 -13.68 22.27
C ALA A 212 10.00 -14.93 23.07
N ALA A 213 10.16 -16.13 22.50
CA ALA A 213 9.73 -17.38 23.13
C ALA A 213 10.35 -17.59 24.53
N GLY A 214 9.51 -17.78 25.54
CA GLY A 214 9.89 -17.97 26.94
C GLY A 214 10.41 -16.72 27.65
N THR A 215 10.32 -15.54 27.03
CA THR A 215 10.64 -14.25 27.66
C THR A 215 9.40 -13.61 28.28
N ASP A 216 9.54 -12.40 28.81
CA ASP A 216 8.43 -11.60 29.36
C ASP A 216 7.53 -10.95 28.30
N HIS A 217 7.95 -10.96 27.03
CA HIS A 217 7.20 -10.46 25.88
C HIS A 217 6.80 -11.58 24.90
N ASP A 218 6.77 -12.83 25.39
CA ASP A 218 6.23 -13.97 24.64
C ASP A 218 4.75 -13.72 24.29
N PRO A 219 4.33 -13.82 23.01
CA PRO A 219 2.95 -13.57 22.57
C PRO A 219 1.93 -14.57 23.15
N ASP A 220 2.36 -15.69 23.74
CA ASP A 220 1.49 -16.65 24.43
C ASP A 220 1.11 -16.21 25.86
N LEU A 221 1.71 -15.13 26.38
CA LEU A 221 1.36 -14.55 27.67
C LEU A 221 0.03 -13.76 27.65
N VAL A 222 -0.45 -13.41 26.46
CA VAL A 222 -1.68 -12.63 26.27
C VAL A 222 -2.64 -13.38 25.35
N SER A 223 -3.94 -13.29 25.63
CA SER A 223 -5.00 -13.73 24.71
C SER A 223 -5.24 -12.72 23.59
N ASP A 224 -6.02 -13.08 22.56
CA ASP A 224 -6.35 -12.15 21.46
C ASP A 224 -7.11 -10.91 21.96
N GLU A 225 -8.05 -11.10 22.88
CA GLU A 225 -8.83 -10.03 23.50
C GLU A 225 -7.92 -9.09 24.31
N GLN A 226 -7.07 -9.65 25.17
CA GLN A 226 -6.12 -8.86 25.96
C GLN A 226 -5.10 -8.12 25.09
N ALA A 227 -4.64 -8.73 24.00
CA ALA A 227 -3.74 -8.08 23.07
C ALA A 227 -4.41 -6.86 22.41
N GLY A 228 -5.68 -6.98 22.01
CA GLY A 228 -6.46 -5.86 21.48
C GLY A 228 -6.60 -4.71 22.50
N GLU A 229 -6.93 -5.02 23.76
CA GLU A 229 -7.03 -4.00 24.83
C GLU A 229 -5.69 -3.29 25.08
N LEU A 230 -4.59 -4.04 25.14
CA LEU A 230 -3.25 -3.49 25.39
C LEU A 230 -2.75 -2.64 24.22
N LEU A 231 -2.98 -3.08 22.97
CA LEU A 231 -2.65 -2.28 21.79
C LEU A 231 -3.47 -1.01 21.72
N SER A 232 -4.78 -1.09 22.00
CA SER A 232 -5.65 0.08 22.05
C SER A 232 -5.22 1.10 23.10
N ALA A 233 -4.75 0.64 24.28
CA ALA A 233 -4.19 1.52 25.31
C ALA A 233 -2.92 2.26 24.87
N GLU A 234 -2.16 1.68 23.93
CA GLU A 234 -1.00 2.31 23.28
C GLU A 234 -1.37 3.10 22.02
N GLY A 235 -2.66 3.17 21.67
CA GLY A 235 -3.16 3.87 20.49
C GLY A 235 -2.99 3.11 19.18
N LEU A 236 -2.65 1.82 19.24
CA LEU A 236 -2.48 0.95 18.07
C LEU A 236 -3.77 0.17 17.77
N PRO A 237 -4.10 -0.04 16.48
CA PRO A 237 -5.11 -1.03 16.10
C PRO A 237 -4.56 -2.44 16.30
N ASP A 238 -5.47 -3.42 16.35
CA ASP A 238 -5.15 -4.85 16.52
C ASP A 238 -5.24 -5.65 15.21
N GLY A 239 -5.44 -4.97 14.08
CA GLY A 239 -5.58 -5.58 12.76
C GLY A 239 -5.62 -4.56 11.61
N ALA A 240 -5.99 -5.03 10.43
CA ALA A 240 -6.10 -4.22 9.21
C ALA A 240 -7.29 -3.24 9.27
N ASN A 241 -7.18 -2.12 8.55
CA ASN A 241 -8.32 -1.26 8.28
C ASN A 241 -9.36 -1.99 7.41
N ALA A 242 -10.57 -2.17 7.93
CA ALA A 242 -11.67 -2.84 7.23
C ALA A 242 -12.04 -2.19 5.90
N GLU A 243 -11.91 -0.86 5.78
CA GLU A 243 -12.19 -0.14 4.52
C GLU A 243 -11.26 -0.57 3.38
N VAL A 244 -10.00 -0.93 3.70
CA VAL A 244 -9.06 -1.44 2.70
C VAL A 244 -9.50 -2.82 2.20
N ALA A 245 -9.97 -3.69 3.09
CA ALA A 245 -10.52 -4.99 2.72
C ALA A 245 -11.80 -4.86 1.89
N VAL A 246 -12.68 -3.91 2.23
CA VAL A 246 -13.87 -3.58 1.43
C VAL A 246 -13.47 -3.12 0.03
N CYS A 247 -12.49 -2.21 -0.10
CA CYS A 247 -11.99 -1.76 -1.41
C CYS A 247 -11.45 -2.92 -2.26
N LEU A 248 -10.68 -3.83 -1.66
CA LEU A 248 -10.18 -5.03 -2.34
C LEU A 248 -11.33 -5.90 -2.87
N LEU A 249 -12.36 -6.13 -2.05
CA LEU A 249 -13.51 -6.96 -2.41
C LEU A 249 -14.39 -6.31 -3.47
N MET A 250 -14.61 -4.99 -3.42
CA MET A 250 -15.31 -4.25 -4.47
C MET A 250 -14.57 -4.38 -5.81
N CYS A 251 -13.27 -4.11 -5.83
CA CYS A 251 -12.46 -4.28 -7.03
C CYS A 251 -12.41 -5.74 -7.51
N ALA A 252 -12.51 -6.72 -6.60
CA ALA A 252 -12.59 -8.13 -6.95
C ALA A 252 -13.92 -8.47 -7.66
N THR A 253 -15.03 -7.90 -7.21
CA THR A 253 -16.35 -8.02 -7.88
C THR A 253 -16.30 -7.42 -9.28
N ASP A 254 -15.81 -6.18 -9.41
CA ASP A 254 -15.67 -5.52 -10.71
C ASP A 254 -14.80 -6.33 -11.68
N ALA A 255 -13.67 -6.84 -11.21
CA ALA A 255 -12.79 -7.70 -11.99
C ALA A 255 -13.48 -9.01 -12.42
N ALA A 256 -14.28 -9.62 -11.55
CA ALA A 256 -15.03 -10.83 -11.86
C ALA A 256 -16.09 -10.58 -12.94
N ASP A 257 -16.81 -9.47 -12.86
CA ASP A 257 -17.83 -9.07 -13.84
C ASP A 257 -17.24 -8.76 -15.21
N LEU A 258 -16.01 -8.22 -15.24
CA LEU A 258 -15.22 -8.03 -16.46
C LEU A 258 -14.54 -9.32 -16.97
N GLY A 259 -14.72 -10.46 -16.27
CA GLY A 259 -14.13 -11.75 -16.65
C GLY A 259 -12.65 -11.92 -16.30
N GLN A 260 -12.07 -10.98 -15.54
CA GLN A 260 -10.66 -10.99 -15.09
C GLN A 260 -10.49 -11.87 -13.85
N ARG A 261 -10.64 -13.18 -14.03
CA ARG A 261 -10.68 -14.17 -12.94
C ARG A 261 -9.44 -14.16 -12.04
N ASP A 262 -8.25 -13.99 -12.63
CA ASP A 262 -7.01 -14.01 -11.88
C ASP A 262 -6.89 -12.78 -10.96
N THR A 263 -7.22 -11.59 -11.48
CA THR A 263 -7.28 -10.35 -10.70
C THR A 263 -8.28 -10.45 -9.56
N ALA A 264 -9.50 -10.93 -9.85
CA ALA A 264 -10.55 -11.11 -8.84
C ALA A 264 -10.12 -12.06 -7.72
N ALA A 265 -9.48 -13.19 -8.08
CA ALA A 265 -8.97 -14.15 -7.11
C ALA A 265 -7.86 -13.54 -6.24
N GLN A 266 -6.89 -12.83 -6.84
CA GLN A 266 -5.80 -12.18 -6.11
C GLN A 266 -6.30 -11.13 -5.12
N LEU A 267 -7.24 -10.26 -5.53
CA LEU A 267 -7.81 -9.23 -4.66
C LEU A 267 -8.61 -9.85 -3.50
N THR A 268 -9.39 -10.90 -3.77
CA THR A 268 -10.13 -11.64 -2.75
C THR A 268 -9.19 -12.28 -1.72
N LEU A 269 -8.11 -12.91 -2.19
CA LEU A 269 -7.10 -13.51 -1.32
C LEU A 269 -6.43 -12.46 -0.44
N ARG A 270 -6.05 -11.30 -1.00
CA ARG A 270 -5.48 -10.19 -0.21
C ARG A 270 -6.44 -9.69 0.87
N ALA A 271 -7.73 -9.53 0.55
CA ALA A 271 -8.71 -9.13 1.56
C ALA A 271 -8.81 -10.16 2.68
N ARG A 272 -8.88 -11.45 2.32
CA ARG A 272 -8.90 -12.56 3.28
C ARG A 272 -7.66 -12.59 4.16
N ASP A 273 -6.48 -12.38 3.59
CA ASP A 273 -5.22 -12.42 4.34
C ASP A 273 -5.09 -11.21 5.31
N LEU A 274 -5.83 -10.11 5.06
CA LEU A 274 -5.86 -8.94 5.96
C LEU A 274 -6.83 -9.08 7.13
N VAL A 275 -8.04 -9.61 6.90
CA VAL A 275 -9.12 -9.61 7.91
C VAL A 275 -9.56 -11.01 8.37
N GLY A 276 -9.03 -12.06 7.75
CA GLY A 276 -9.45 -13.44 7.96
C GLY A 276 -10.63 -13.86 7.07
N GLU A 277 -10.82 -15.18 6.93
CA GLU A 277 -11.84 -15.76 6.04
C GLU A 277 -13.28 -15.42 6.44
N GLU A 278 -13.60 -15.52 7.73
CA GLU A 278 -14.97 -15.24 8.21
C GLU A 278 -15.36 -13.78 7.97
N ALA A 279 -14.48 -12.83 8.33
CA ALA A 279 -14.72 -11.41 8.14
C ALA A 279 -14.77 -11.03 6.65
N ALA A 280 -13.85 -11.54 5.82
CA ALA A 280 -13.86 -11.28 4.39
C ALA A 280 -15.14 -11.80 3.73
N MET A 281 -15.62 -12.98 4.12
CA MET A 281 -16.87 -13.55 3.61
C MET A 281 -18.08 -12.69 4.00
N GLU A 282 -18.11 -12.18 5.23
CA GLU A 282 -19.21 -11.32 5.68
C GLU A 282 -19.21 -9.97 4.97
N LEU A 283 -18.06 -9.31 4.85
CA LEU A 283 -17.91 -8.09 4.06
C LEU A 283 -18.35 -8.31 2.61
N PHE A 284 -17.98 -9.44 2.01
CA PHE A 284 -18.36 -9.77 0.63
C PHE A 284 -19.88 -9.95 0.46
N ARG A 285 -20.58 -10.53 1.45
CA ARG A 285 -22.04 -10.62 1.44
C ARG A 285 -22.71 -9.25 1.53
N LEU A 286 -22.19 -8.39 2.40
CA LEU A 286 -22.71 -7.02 2.57
C LEU A 286 -22.58 -6.22 1.27
N ILE A 287 -21.40 -6.25 0.62
CA ILE A 287 -21.18 -5.59 -0.68
C ILE A 287 -22.20 -6.04 -1.72
N ARG A 288 -22.43 -7.35 -1.84
CA ARG A 288 -23.42 -7.88 -2.80
C ARG A 288 -24.86 -7.49 -2.50
N ALA A 289 -25.23 -7.43 -1.22
CA ALA A 289 -26.57 -7.00 -0.84
C ALA A 289 -26.80 -5.53 -1.21
N GLU A 290 -25.80 -4.66 -1.04
CA GLU A 290 -25.87 -3.26 -1.46
C GLU A 290 -25.99 -3.11 -2.99
N ASP A 291 -25.27 -3.94 -3.75
CA ASP A 291 -25.36 -3.95 -5.22
C ASP A 291 -26.74 -4.41 -5.72
N GLU A 292 -27.35 -5.41 -5.08
CA GLU A 292 -28.71 -5.91 -5.39
C GLU A 292 -29.79 -4.87 -5.07
N GLU A 293 -29.68 -4.18 -3.92
CA GLU A 293 -30.60 -3.12 -3.52
C GLU A 293 -30.46 -1.86 -4.41
N GLY A 294 -29.24 -1.54 -4.85
CA GLY A 294 -28.97 -0.47 -5.81
C GLY A 294 -29.43 -0.79 -7.24
N GLY A 295 -29.44 -2.06 -7.63
CA GLY A 295 -29.91 -2.56 -8.93
C GLY A 295 -31.43 -2.53 -9.09
N ASP A 296 -32.18 -2.84 -8.04
CA ASP A 296 -33.66 -2.82 -8.07
C ASP A 296 -34.25 -1.40 -8.06
N GLY A 297 -33.46 -0.39 -7.66
CA GLY A 297 -33.85 1.02 -7.73
C GLY A 297 -33.92 1.61 -9.14
N ASN A 298 -33.34 0.96 -10.15
CA ASN A 298 -33.26 1.48 -11.52
C ASN A 298 -34.09 0.67 -12.54
N ALA A 299 -34.84 -0.35 -12.09
CA ALA A 299 -35.72 -1.16 -12.93
C ALA A 299 -37.20 -0.71 -12.94
N SER A 300 -37.52 0.47 -12.36
CA SER A 300 -38.89 1.01 -12.32
C SER A 300 -39.05 2.44 -12.84
N SER A 301 -38.14 2.91 -13.71
CA SER A 301 -38.46 4.05 -14.57
C SER A 301 -37.85 3.89 -15.96
N TYR A 302 -38.75 3.90 -16.95
CA TYR A 302 -38.61 3.88 -18.42
C TYR A 302 -38.65 2.52 -19.12
#